data_AF-A0A8B8T2G0-F1
#
_entry.id   AF-A0A8B8T2G0-F1
#
_cell.length_a   1.000
_cell.length_b   1.000
_cell.length_c   1.000
_cell.angle_alpha   90.00
_cell.angle_beta   90.00
_cell.angle_gamma   90.00
#
_symmetry.space_group_name_H-M   'P 1'
#
loop_
_entity.id
_entity.type
_entity.pdbx_description
1 polymer ?
#
loop_
_entity_poly.entity_id
_entity_poly.type
_entity_poly.pdbx_seq_one_letter_code
_entity_poly.pdbx_strand_id
1 'polypeptide(L)'
;MSISDRLPDYPVSSDLVRRLKSALDAEDEERVSDLIRSEVRHVDAVIELANDDWMKDPAARLPPAVLLGLWTLEYKRELTTPLCIAAARGHTACVRHLLDRGADPDASPGGRGALHEACLGGHTACARLLLQHRADPDLLSAEGLAPLHFCRTAASFGCAQALLEHGASVQRAGGAARDTPLHVAAQRGLDEHARLYVGRGARVDARNGRGETALSAACGPARPPEEQARCLRLCALLLRAGAAADARDEDERSPLHKACGRAHHGLARLLLRHGADAGAPDYGGASPLARALQTAACAPEAAPQRTVQALLNHGSPTVWPDAFPKVLKTCAAAPAVIEVLFNSYAQLRVSESWKELIPEDVLQRHQPFYRSLFALAHAPRCLQHLCRCAVRKTFGRKCFDLVPLLSLPKSLQNYLLLEPEGVLY
;
A
#
# COMPACT_ATOMS: atom_id res chain seq x y z
N MET A 1 38.84 -16.31 -0.09
CA MET A 1 39.09 -14.93 0.35
C MET A 1 37.84 -14.14 0.02
N SER A 2 37.13 -13.70 1.05
CA SER A 2 35.87 -12.95 0.88
C SER A 2 36.20 -11.57 0.29
N ILE A 3 35.33 -11.03 -0.57
CA ILE A 3 35.49 -9.72 -1.22
C ILE A 3 35.62 -8.58 -0.18
N SER A 4 35.28 -8.83 1.09
CA SER A 4 35.42 -7.92 2.23
C SER A 4 36.86 -7.53 2.59
N ASP A 5 37.88 -8.26 2.13
CA ASP A 5 39.29 -8.00 2.49
C ASP A 5 40.08 -7.18 1.44
N ARG A 6 39.45 -6.78 0.33
CA ARG A 6 40.09 -5.88 -0.64
C ARG A 6 39.93 -4.42 -0.19
N LEU A 7 41.05 -3.72 -0.02
CA LEU A 7 41.06 -2.27 0.14
C LEU A 7 40.39 -1.62 -1.09
N PRO A 8 39.50 -0.63 -0.92
CA PRO A 8 38.90 0.08 -2.04
C PRO A 8 39.98 0.85 -2.79
N ASP A 9 39.84 0.90 -4.13
CA ASP A 9 40.79 1.59 -5.00
C ASP A 9 40.78 3.10 -4.73
N TYR A 10 39.62 3.64 -4.35
CA TYR A 10 39.45 5.04 -3.97
C TYR A 10 38.77 5.13 -2.59
N PRO A 11 39.54 5.32 -1.50
CA PRO A 11 38.97 5.54 -0.18
C PRO A 11 38.28 6.91 -0.08
N VAL A 12 37.44 7.08 0.94
CA VAL A 12 36.67 8.31 1.21
C VAL A 12 37.54 9.58 1.23
N SER A 13 38.81 9.46 1.67
CA SER A 13 39.76 10.57 1.75
C SER A 13 40.31 11.04 0.41
N SER A 14 40.09 10.29 -0.68
CA SER A 14 40.63 10.60 -1.99
C SER A 14 40.05 11.88 -2.59
N ASP A 15 40.89 12.63 -3.33
CA ASP A 15 40.48 13.87 -3.98
C ASP A 15 39.42 13.63 -5.06
N LEU A 16 39.47 12.48 -5.74
CA LEU A 16 38.43 12.03 -6.67
C LEU A 16 37.06 11.97 -5.99
N VAL A 17 36.96 11.27 -4.85
CA VAL A 17 35.70 11.10 -4.12
C VAL A 17 35.16 12.44 -3.64
N ARG A 18 36.03 13.35 -3.16
CA ARG A 18 35.62 14.69 -2.74
C ARG A 18 35.07 15.54 -3.90
N ARG A 19 35.74 15.51 -5.05
CA ARG A 19 35.31 16.22 -6.26
C ARG A 19 34.03 15.64 -6.84
N LEU A 20 33.94 14.30 -6.90
CA LEU A 20 32.75 13.59 -7.32
C LEU A 20 31.57 13.95 -6.41
N LYS A 21 31.77 13.91 -5.08
CA LYS A 21 30.76 14.34 -4.12
C LYS A 21 30.30 15.78 -4.37
N SER A 22 31.24 16.73 -4.51
CA SER A 22 30.87 18.13 -4.78
C SER A 22 30.10 18.32 -6.08
N ALA A 23 30.42 17.55 -7.13
CA ALA A 23 29.70 17.60 -8.39
C ALA A 23 28.32 16.94 -8.29
N LEU A 24 28.21 15.87 -7.50
CA LEU A 24 26.96 15.18 -7.23
C LEU A 24 26.00 16.02 -6.38
N ASP A 25 26.51 16.77 -5.41
CA ASP A 25 25.76 17.71 -4.55
C ASP A 25 25.28 18.93 -5.34
N ALA A 26 26.04 19.35 -6.36
CA ALA A 26 25.71 20.46 -7.24
C ALA A 26 24.80 20.06 -8.43
N GLU A 27 24.45 18.78 -8.55
CA GLU A 27 23.72 18.21 -9.71
C GLU A 27 24.38 18.51 -11.08
N ASP A 28 25.71 18.69 -11.10
CA ASP A 28 26.48 19.04 -12.31
C ASP A 28 26.84 17.77 -13.11
N GLU A 29 25.94 17.39 -14.02
CA GLU A 29 26.04 16.17 -14.81
C GLU A 29 27.29 16.10 -15.72
N GLU A 30 27.67 17.23 -16.31
CA GLU A 30 28.84 17.30 -17.20
C GLU A 30 30.12 17.06 -16.41
N ARG A 31 30.24 17.69 -15.24
CA ARG A 31 31.39 17.52 -14.36
C ARG A 31 31.52 16.10 -13.82
N VAL A 32 30.40 15.44 -13.48
CA VAL A 32 30.41 14.02 -13.08
C VAL A 32 30.86 13.14 -14.25
N SER A 33 30.35 13.40 -15.45
CA SER A 33 30.77 12.69 -16.67
C SER A 33 32.26 12.85 -16.95
N ASP A 34 32.78 14.08 -16.84
CA ASP A 34 34.18 14.37 -17.10
C ASP A 34 35.11 13.73 -16.08
N LEU A 35 34.75 13.77 -14.80
CA LEU A 35 35.53 13.10 -13.74
C LEU A 35 35.58 11.58 -13.96
N ILE A 36 34.45 10.96 -14.32
CA ILE A 36 34.38 9.51 -14.60
C ILE A 36 35.22 9.14 -15.82
N ARG A 37 35.23 9.97 -16.87
CA ARG A 37 35.98 9.70 -18.10
C ARG A 37 37.48 9.96 -17.96
N SER A 38 37.88 10.95 -17.17
CA SER A 38 39.27 11.44 -17.13
C SER A 38 40.09 10.90 -15.96
N GLU A 39 39.49 10.71 -14.77
CA GLU A 39 40.25 10.45 -13.53
C GLU A 39 40.11 9.00 -13.02
N VAL A 40 39.15 8.22 -13.50
CA VAL A 40 38.96 6.80 -13.11
C VAL A 40 39.93 5.91 -13.87
N ARG A 41 40.94 5.36 -13.17
CA ARG A 41 42.03 4.56 -13.78
C ARG A 41 41.63 3.13 -14.11
N HIS A 42 40.78 2.51 -13.27
CA HIS A 42 40.23 1.17 -13.48
C HIS A 42 38.71 1.24 -13.62
N VAL A 43 38.18 0.57 -14.63
CA VAL A 43 36.74 0.62 -14.97
C VAL A 43 35.88 0.04 -13.86
N ASP A 44 36.37 -1.03 -13.22
CA ASP A 44 35.72 -1.69 -12.07
C ASP A 44 36.25 -1.19 -10.72
N ALA A 45 36.79 0.03 -10.68
CA ALA A 45 37.33 0.59 -9.45
C ALA A 45 36.27 0.63 -8.34
N VAL A 46 36.65 0.22 -7.15
CA VAL A 46 35.77 0.27 -5.98
C VAL A 46 35.95 1.61 -5.27
N ILE A 47 34.90 2.42 -5.29
CA ILE A 47 34.83 3.73 -4.65
C ILE A 47 34.15 3.56 -3.28
N GLU A 48 34.84 3.96 -2.22
CA GLU A 48 34.26 4.01 -0.89
C GLU A 48 33.58 5.37 -0.65
N LEU A 49 32.31 5.34 -0.24
CA LEU A 49 31.52 6.52 0.08
C LEU A 49 31.24 6.58 1.59
N ALA A 50 31.15 7.80 2.12
CA ALA A 50 30.78 8.02 3.51
C ALA A 50 29.25 7.91 3.68
N ASN A 51 28.84 7.16 4.71
CA ASN A 51 27.46 6.77 5.06
C ASN A 51 26.41 7.89 5.20
N ASP A 52 26.79 9.17 5.13
CA ASP A 52 25.93 10.26 5.61
C ASP A 52 24.97 10.85 4.57
N ASP A 53 25.22 10.76 3.27
CA ASP A 53 24.59 11.74 2.35
C ASP A 53 23.79 11.17 1.16
N TRP A 54 23.78 9.86 0.87
CA TRP A 54 23.27 9.38 -0.42
C TRP A 54 21.87 8.73 -0.42
N MET A 55 21.33 8.22 0.69
CA MET A 55 19.97 7.63 0.67
C MET A 55 19.28 7.67 2.04
N LYS A 56 18.87 8.86 2.49
CA LYS A 56 17.81 8.98 3.48
C LYS A 56 16.60 9.59 2.81
N ASP A 57 15.66 8.73 2.40
CA ASP A 57 14.27 9.14 2.28
C ASP A 57 13.86 9.60 3.70
N PRO A 58 13.52 10.87 3.95
CA PRO A 58 13.30 11.38 5.31
C PRO A 58 12.15 10.69 6.05
N ALA A 59 11.40 9.82 5.37
CA ALA A 59 10.31 9.01 5.90
C ALA A 59 10.70 7.58 6.34
N ALA A 60 11.93 7.10 6.09
CA ALA A 60 12.33 5.73 6.42
C ALA A 60 12.72 5.57 7.91
N ARG A 61 11.84 4.97 8.73
CA ARG A 61 12.22 4.52 10.07
C ARG A 61 13.26 3.40 9.97
N LEU A 62 14.45 3.62 10.52
CA LEU A 62 15.50 2.60 10.60
C LEU A 62 14.96 1.36 11.35
N PRO A 63 15.17 0.13 10.84
CA PRO A 63 14.75 -1.06 11.55
C PRO A 63 15.57 -1.23 12.84
N PRO A 64 14.99 -1.83 13.91
CA PRO A 64 15.66 -1.99 15.21
C PRO A 64 16.97 -2.80 15.16
N ALA A 65 17.23 -3.55 14.08
CA ALA A 65 18.52 -4.20 13.83
C ALA A 65 19.68 -3.20 13.59
N VAL A 66 19.40 -1.96 13.18
CA VAL A 66 20.41 -0.89 13.08
C VAL A 66 20.85 -0.40 14.47
N LEU A 67 19.96 -0.51 15.47
CA LEU A 67 20.30 -0.19 16.86
C LEU A 67 21.17 -1.27 17.53
N LEU A 68 21.20 -2.50 17.00
CA LEU A 68 22.16 -3.53 17.41
C LEU A 68 23.58 -3.29 16.83
N GLY A 69 23.70 -2.47 15.77
CA GLY A 69 24.98 -2.04 15.21
C GLY A 69 25.66 -0.90 15.98
N LEU A 70 25.01 -0.33 17.00
CA LEU A 70 25.62 0.73 17.84
C LEU A 70 26.79 0.23 18.71
N TRP A 71 26.96 -1.10 18.85
CA TRP A 71 27.96 -1.71 19.73
C TRP A 71 29.10 -2.40 18.97
N THR A 72 28.98 -2.53 17.65
CA THR A 72 30.09 -2.93 16.79
C THR A 72 30.75 -1.65 16.27
N LEU A 73 31.96 -1.32 16.74
CA LEU A 73 32.83 -0.26 16.20
C LEU A 73 33.23 -0.50 14.72
N GLU A 74 32.52 -1.36 14.00
CA GLU A 74 32.74 -1.70 12.60
C GLU A 74 31.93 -0.76 11.73
N TYR A 75 32.64 0.22 11.16
CA TYR A 75 32.10 1.12 10.14
C TYR A 75 31.63 0.30 8.93
N LYS A 76 30.32 0.32 8.63
CA LYS A 76 29.81 -0.24 7.36
C LYS A 76 30.30 0.64 6.21
N ARG A 77 31.31 0.14 5.48
CA ARG A 77 31.85 0.77 4.28
C ARG A 77 30.83 0.64 3.15
N GLU A 78 30.29 1.75 2.65
CA GLU A 78 29.48 1.72 1.43
C GLU A 78 30.42 1.73 0.22
N LEU A 79 30.48 0.62 -0.50
CA LEU A 79 31.32 0.45 -1.67
C LEU A 79 30.47 0.61 -2.93
N THR A 80 30.92 1.36 -3.92
CA THR A 80 30.19 1.57 -5.17
C THR A 80 31.14 1.52 -6.36
N THR A 81 30.61 1.27 -7.56
CA THR A 81 31.39 1.37 -8.81
C THR A 81 31.02 2.65 -9.57
N PRO A 82 31.93 3.18 -10.39
CA PRO A 82 31.62 4.27 -11.32
C PRO A 82 30.40 3.98 -12.20
N LEU A 83 30.22 2.70 -12.58
CA LEU A 83 29.08 2.24 -13.36
C LEU A 83 27.76 2.38 -12.59
N CYS A 84 27.73 2.01 -11.30
CA CYS A 84 26.55 2.19 -10.45
C CYS A 84 26.17 3.67 -10.33
N ILE A 85 27.15 4.56 -10.13
CA ILE A 85 26.92 6.00 -9.99
C ILE A 85 26.33 6.58 -11.28
N ALA A 86 26.90 6.24 -12.43
CA ALA A 86 26.41 6.67 -13.74
C ALA A 86 24.99 6.13 -14.03
N ALA A 87 24.71 4.88 -13.66
CA ALA A 87 23.40 4.26 -13.83
C ALA A 87 22.32 4.88 -12.93
N ALA A 88 22.68 5.24 -11.69
CA ALA A 88 21.76 5.82 -10.72
C ALA A 88 21.31 7.25 -11.04
N ARG A 89 22.15 8.01 -11.76
CA ARG A 89 21.82 9.37 -12.25
C ARG A 89 21.29 9.37 -13.69
N GLY A 90 21.30 8.23 -14.38
CA GLY A 90 20.80 8.14 -15.74
C GLY A 90 21.76 8.63 -16.82
N HIS A 91 23.06 8.74 -16.54
CA HIS A 91 24.08 9.19 -17.49
C HIS A 91 24.41 8.10 -18.52
N THR A 92 23.52 7.92 -19.48
CA THR A 92 23.59 6.87 -20.52
C THR A 92 24.91 6.85 -21.30
N ALA A 93 25.47 8.03 -21.61
CA ALA A 93 26.75 8.15 -22.33
C ALA A 93 27.92 7.60 -21.50
N CYS A 94 27.94 7.87 -20.19
CA CYS A 94 28.96 7.35 -19.28
C CYS A 94 28.81 5.84 -19.08
N VAL A 95 27.57 5.35 -18.91
CA VAL A 95 27.28 3.92 -18.82
C VAL A 95 27.79 3.19 -20.07
N ARG A 96 27.46 3.69 -21.27
CA ARG A 96 27.96 3.11 -22.54
C ARG A 96 29.48 3.10 -22.58
N HIS A 97 30.12 4.23 -22.26
CA HIS A 97 31.56 4.35 -22.31
C HIS A 97 32.29 3.38 -21.36
N LEU A 98 31.75 3.19 -20.16
CA LEU A 98 32.29 2.25 -19.17
C LEU A 98 32.10 0.79 -19.64
N LEU A 99 30.92 0.45 -20.17
CA LEU A 99 30.64 -0.89 -20.71
C LEU A 99 31.52 -1.22 -21.94
N ASP A 100 31.73 -0.26 -22.84
CA ASP A 100 32.62 -0.41 -24.00
C ASP A 100 34.09 -0.64 -23.59
N ARG A 101 34.48 -0.14 -22.41
CA ARG A 101 35.81 -0.38 -21.81
C ARG A 101 35.89 -1.71 -21.04
N GLY A 102 34.83 -2.52 -21.04
CA GLY A 102 34.79 -3.82 -20.39
C GLY A 102 34.43 -3.78 -18.91
N ALA A 103 33.69 -2.76 -18.45
CA ALA A 103 33.11 -2.78 -17.10
C ALA A 103 32.26 -4.04 -16.90
N ASP A 104 32.40 -4.70 -15.75
CA ASP A 104 31.52 -5.80 -15.39
C ASP A 104 30.13 -5.24 -15.01
N PRO A 105 29.06 -5.52 -15.78
CA PRO A 105 27.72 -5.00 -15.48
C PRO A 105 27.11 -5.58 -14.20
N ASP A 106 27.59 -6.74 -13.74
CA ASP A 106 27.08 -7.44 -12.55
C ASP A 106 27.89 -7.11 -11.29
N ALA A 107 28.92 -6.25 -11.39
CA ALA A 107 29.71 -5.84 -10.25
C ALA A 107 28.86 -5.09 -9.21
N SER A 108 28.72 -5.68 -8.02
CA SER A 108 27.93 -5.14 -6.91
C SER A 108 28.72 -5.09 -5.59
N PRO A 109 29.82 -4.34 -5.49
CA PRO A 109 30.67 -4.31 -4.29
C PRO A 109 29.94 -3.79 -3.05
N GLY A 110 28.96 -2.90 -3.20
CA GLY A 110 28.08 -2.41 -2.12
C GLY A 110 26.80 -3.21 -1.95
N GLY A 111 26.68 -4.37 -2.60
CA GLY A 111 25.45 -5.15 -2.57
C GLY A 111 24.35 -4.65 -3.51
N ARG A 112 24.52 -3.54 -4.22
CA ARG A 112 23.63 -3.12 -5.32
C ARG A 112 24.43 -2.94 -6.60
N GLY A 113 24.02 -3.64 -7.65
CA GLY A 113 24.59 -3.50 -9.00
C GLY A 113 23.97 -2.34 -9.79
N ALA A 114 24.59 -1.97 -10.90
CA ALA A 114 24.16 -0.84 -11.73
C ALA A 114 22.72 -0.97 -12.24
N LEU A 115 22.28 -2.19 -12.52
CA LEU A 115 20.92 -2.48 -12.99
C LEU A 115 19.86 -2.17 -11.92
N HIS A 116 20.17 -2.40 -10.64
CA HIS A 116 19.28 -2.07 -9.52
C HIS A 116 19.07 -0.56 -9.42
N GLU A 117 20.16 0.20 -9.51
CA GLU A 117 20.13 1.67 -9.41
C GLU A 117 19.41 2.30 -10.61
N ALA A 118 19.64 1.79 -11.82
CA ALA A 118 18.89 2.23 -13.01
C ALA A 118 17.37 1.99 -12.87
N CYS A 119 16.98 0.88 -12.23
CA CYS A 119 15.56 0.58 -11.98
C CYS A 119 14.94 1.46 -10.89
N LEU A 120 15.72 1.78 -9.85
CA LEU A 120 15.31 2.67 -8.77
C LEU A 120 15.09 4.11 -9.28
N GLY A 121 16.03 4.63 -10.07
CA GLY A 121 15.93 5.96 -10.71
C GLY A 121 14.96 6.02 -11.90
N GLY A 122 14.52 4.88 -12.43
CA GLY A 122 13.64 4.81 -13.61
C GLY A 122 14.35 5.16 -14.92
N HIS A 123 15.68 4.97 -14.99
CA HIS A 123 16.50 5.28 -16.15
C HIS A 123 16.47 4.15 -17.18
N THR A 124 15.41 4.14 -17.99
CA THR A 124 15.11 3.09 -18.98
C THR A 124 16.24 2.85 -19.98
N ALA A 125 16.89 3.92 -20.45
CA ALA A 125 17.99 3.83 -21.40
C ALA A 125 19.24 3.18 -20.78
N CYS A 126 19.57 3.49 -19.53
CA CYS A 126 20.66 2.83 -18.80
C CYS A 126 20.36 1.35 -18.58
N ALA A 127 19.14 1.01 -18.14
CA ALA A 127 18.73 -0.37 -17.93
C ALA A 127 18.82 -1.21 -19.22
N ARG A 128 18.36 -0.66 -20.37
CA ARG A 128 18.49 -1.32 -21.67
C ARG A 128 19.93 -1.55 -22.10
N LEU A 129 20.81 -0.55 -21.91
CA LEU A 129 22.22 -0.69 -22.25
C LEU A 129 22.90 -1.77 -21.39
N LEU A 130 22.65 -1.80 -20.09
CA LEU A 130 23.18 -2.83 -19.19
C LEU A 130 22.73 -4.23 -19.62
N LEU A 131 21.44 -4.40 -19.93
CA LEU A 131 20.89 -5.69 -20.39
C LEU A 131 21.42 -6.12 -21.77
N GLN A 132 21.72 -5.17 -22.67
CA GLN A 132 22.38 -5.46 -23.96
C GLN A 132 23.81 -5.97 -23.78
N HIS A 133 24.51 -5.48 -22.75
CA HIS A 133 25.84 -5.96 -22.36
C HIS A 133 25.79 -7.20 -21.43
N ARG A 134 24.68 -7.94 -21.44
CA ARG A 134 24.49 -9.22 -20.71
C ARG A 134 24.49 -9.12 -19.19
N ALA A 135 24.09 -7.98 -18.61
CA ALA A 135 23.77 -7.91 -17.19
C ALA A 135 22.71 -8.97 -16.82
N ASP A 136 22.88 -9.66 -15.69
CA ASP A 136 21.90 -10.62 -15.20
C ASP A 136 20.62 -9.88 -14.73
N PRO A 137 19.47 -10.07 -15.41
CA PRO A 137 18.21 -9.41 -15.06
C PRO A 137 17.64 -9.84 -13.70
N ASP A 138 18.15 -10.93 -13.12
CA ASP A 138 17.70 -11.56 -11.89
C ASP A 138 18.74 -11.48 -10.76
N LEU A 139 19.84 -10.75 -10.97
CA LEU A 139 20.91 -10.55 -9.98
C LEU A 139 20.33 -10.05 -8.66
N LEU A 140 20.68 -10.66 -7.54
CA LEU A 140 20.14 -10.27 -6.25
C LEU A 140 21.02 -9.22 -5.58
N SER A 141 20.37 -8.19 -5.02
CA SER A 141 21.04 -7.25 -4.12
C SER A 141 21.43 -7.91 -2.79
N ALA A 142 22.19 -7.22 -1.94
CA ALA A 142 22.51 -7.67 -0.59
C ALA A 142 21.27 -7.85 0.30
N GLU A 143 20.19 -7.13 0.01
CA GLU A 143 18.88 -7.33 0.65
C GLU A 143 18.09 -8.51 0.06
N GLY A 144 18.65 -9.23 -0.93
CA GLY A 144 17.99 -10.32 -1.63
C GLY A 144 16.88 -9.86 -2.58
N LEU A 145 16.94 -8.63 -3.09
CA LEU A 145 15.96 -8.07 -4.02
C LEU A 145 16.49 -8.16 -5.45
N ALA A 146 15.68 -8.68 -6.37
CA ALA A 146 15.97 -8.61 -7.82
C ALA A 146 15.68 -7.20 -8.39
N PRO A 147 16.23 -6.82 -9.57
CA PRO A 147 16.05 -5.51 -10.18
C PRO A 147 14.60 -5.09 -10.37
N LEU A 148 13.71 -6.04 -10.71
CA LEU A 148 12.26 -5.81 -10.82
C LEU A 148 11.61 -5.27 -9.52
N HIS A 149 12.16 -5.57 -8.34
CA HIS A 149 11.65 -5.06 -7.06
C HIS A 149 12.02 -3.60 -6.79
N PHE A 150 12.98 -3.05 -7.55
CA PHE A 150 13.36 -1.64 -7.47
C PHE A 150 12.51 -0.74 -8.37
N CYS A 151 11.70 -1.32 -9.28
CA CYS A 151 10.71 -0.60 -10.08
C CYS A 151 9.51 -0.11 -9.23
N ARG A 152 9.75 0.92 -8.41
CA ARG A 152 8.80 1.43 -7.40
C ARG A 152 8.06 2.70 -7.81
N THR A 153 8.42 3.29 -8.94
CA THR A 153 7.88 4.56 -9.46
C THR A 153 7.27 4.37 -10.84
N ALA A 154 6.37 5.27 -11.25
CA ALA A 154 5.78 5.21 -12.60
C ALA A 154 6.85 5.35 -13.70
N ALA A 155 7.91 6.13 -13.47
CA ALA A 155 9.03 6.31 -14.40
C ALA A 155 9.78 5.00 -14.70
N SER A 156 9.83 4.08 -13.72
CA SER A 156 10.49 2.78 -13.87
C SER A 156 9.75 1.78 -14.77
N PHE A 157 8.59 2.15 -15.35
CA PHE A 157 7.82 1.26 -16.22
C PHE A 157 8.63 0.74 -17.42
N GLY A 158 9.40 1.62 -18.08
CA GLY A 158 10.26 1.19 -19.19
C GLY A 158 11.41 0.29 -18.75
N CYS A 159 11.90 0.42 -17.51
CA CYS A 159 12.90 -0.49 -16.94
C CYS A 159 12.29 -1.88 -16.71
N ALA A 160 11.09 -1.92 -16.11
CA ALA A 160 10.35 -3.17 -15.90
C ALA A 160 10.06 -3.89 -17.24
N GLN A 161 9.68 -3.15 -18.28
CA GLN A 161 9.48 -3.73 -19.61
C GLN A 161 10.78 -4.32 -20.18
N ALA A 162 11.88 -3.58 -20.12
CA ALA A 162 13.19 -4.04 -20.62
C ALA A 162 13.66 -5.30 -19.88
N LEU A 163 13.54 -5.34 -18.55
CA LEU A 163 13.90 -6.50 -17.74
C LEU A 163 13.14 -7.76 -18.19
N LEU A 164 11.82 -7.64 -18.40
CA LEU A 164 10.99 -8.77 -18.81
C LEU A 164 11.25 -9.21 -20.26
N GLU A 165 11.64 -8.30 -21.14
CA GLU A 165 12.06 -8.62 -22.52
C GLU A 165 13.37 -9.41 -22.52
N HIS A 166 14.26 -9.15 -21.56
CA HIS A 166 15.54 -9.84 -21.39
C HIS A 166 15.48 -11.06 -20.44
N GLY A 167 14.28 -11.54 -20.09
CA GLY A 167 14.09 -12.81 -19.37
C GLY A 167 14.03 -12.74 -17.85
N ALA A 168 13.85 -11.55 -17.25
CA ALA A 168 13.65 -11.41 -15.81
C ALA A 168 12.46 -12.23 -15.29
N SER A 169 12.60 -12.84 -14.11
CA SER A 169 11.56 -13.67 -13.52
C SER A 169 10.51 -12.83 -12.77
N VAL A 170 9.26 -12.84 -13.27
CA VAL A 170 8.11 -12.17 -12.63
C VAL A 170 7.69 -12.78 -11.29
N GLN A 171 8.14 -14.00 -10.98
CA GLN A 171 7.73 -14.76 -9.80
C GLN A 171 8.75 -14.73 -8.67
N ARG A 172 9.96 -14.21 -8.94
CA ARG A 172 11.05 -14.30 -8.00
C ARG A 172 10.71 -13.48 -6.76
N ALA A 173 10.55 -14.15 -5.63
CA ALA A 173 10.35 -13.48 -4.35
C ALA A 173 11.69 -12.95 -3.85
N GLY A 174 11.71 -11.70 -3.40
CA GLY A 174 12.90 -11.04 -2.86
C GLY A 174 12.67 -10.39 -1.51
N GLY A 175 13.77 -10.08 -0.82
CA GLY A 175 13.74 -9.39 0.46
C GLY A 175 13.34 -10.27 1.65
N ALA A 176 13.48 -9.71 2.85
CA ALA A 176 13.05 -10.36 4.09
C ALA A 176 11.55 -10.71 4.10
N ALA A 177 10.72 -9.87 3.46
CA ALA A 177 9.28 -10.10 3.34
C ALA A 177 8.91 -11.12 2.26
N ARG A 178 9.87 -11.60 1.45
CA ARG A 178 9.63 -12.48 0.29
C ARG A 178 8.55 -11.93 -0.64
N ASP A 179 8.57 -10.61 -0.88
CA ASP A 179 7.63 -9.94 -1.77
C ASP A 179 7.98 -10.32 -3.22
N THR A 180 6.97 -10.56 -4.05
CA THR A 180 7.16 -10.67 -5.51
C THR A 180 7.11 -9.27 -6.16
N PRO A 181 7.56 -9.09 -7.41
CA PRO A 181 7.46 -7.80 -8.11
C PRO A 181 6.02 -7.27 -8.15
N LEU A 182 5.03 -8.17 -8.24
CA LEU A 182 3.61 -7.82 -8.18
C LEU A 182 3.19 -7.27 -6.81
N HIS A 183 3.73 -7.79 -5.71
CA HIS A 183 3.49 -7.24 -4.37
C HIS A 183 4.04 -5.82 -4.24
N VAL A 184 5.25 -5.57 -4.74
CA VAL A 184 5.85 -4.23 -4.71
C VAL A 184 5.03 -3.23 -5.53
N ALA A 185 4.62 -3.61 -6.75
CA ALA A 185 3.75 -2.79 -7.59
C ALA A 185 2.40 -2.51 -6.92
N ALA A 186 1.82 -3.51 -6.27
CA ALA A 186 0.58 -3.39 -5.51
C ALA A 186 0.71 -2.45 -4.30
N GLN A 187 1.79 -2.56 -3.51
CA GLN A 187 2.08 -1.66 -2.39
C GLN A 187 2.28 -0.21 -2.83
N ARG A 188 2.79 0.02 -4.04
CA ARG A 188 2.98 1.37 -4.60
C ARG A 188 1.80 1.89 -5.44
N GLY A 189 0.80 1.06 -5.72
CA GLY A 189 -0.37 1.46 -6.52
C GLY A 189 -0.05 1.64 -8.01
N LEU A 190 0.95 0.91 -8.54
CA LEU A 190 1.40 1.00 -9.92
C LEU A 190 0.55 0.09 -10.82
N ASP A 191 -0.56 0.63 -11.36
CA ASP A 191 -1.51 -0.14 -12.17
C ASP A 191 -0.92 -0.59 -13.52
N GLU A 192 -0.07 0.21 -14.15
CA GLU A 192 0.61 -0.17 -15.40
C GLU A 192 1.64 -1.30 -15.21
N HIS A 193 2.45 -1.24 -14.14
CA HIS A 193 3.36 -2.35 -13.81
C HIS A 193 2.59 -3.64 -13.50
N ALA A 194 1.50 -3.55 -12.74
CA ALA A 194 0.66 -4.69 -12.45
C ALA A 194 0.04 -5.30 -13.73
N ARG A 195 -0.43 -4.47 -14.68
CA ARG A 195 -0.89 -4.91 -16.02
C ARG A 195 0.18 -5.71 -16.73
N LEU A 196 1.40 -5.17 -16.79
CA LEU A 196 2.53 -5.78 -17.46
C LEU A 196 2.89 -7.14 -16.82
N TYR A 197 3.01 -7.19 -15.50
CA TYR A 197 3.39 -8.42 -14.78
C TYR A 197 2.33 -9.51 -14.93
N VAL A 198 1.05 -9.18 -14.77
CA VAL A 198 -0.06 -10.14 -14.98
C VAL A 198 -0.09 -10.62 -16.43
N GLY A 199 0.12 -9.72 -17.41
CA GLY A 199 0.21 -10.08 -18.83
C GLY A 199 1.40 -10.99 -19.18
N ARG A 200 2.46 -10.97 -18.38
CA ARG A 200 3.63 -11.86 -18.50
C ARG A 200 3.54 -13.10 -17.59
N GLY A 201 2.36 -13.39 -17.05
CA GLY A 201 2.09 -14.63 -16.30
C GLY A 201 2.42 -14.57 -14.80
N ALA A 202 2.48 -13.38 -14.19
CA ALA A 202 2.62 -13.24 -12.74
C ALA A 202 1.46 -13.94 -11.99
N ARG A 203 1.78 -14.67 -10.91
CA ARG A 203 0.77 -15.39 -10.11
C ARG A 203 0.10 -14.39 -9.19
N VAL A 204 -1.17 -14.13 -9.44
CA VAL A 204 -1.96 -13.11 -8.73
C VAL A 204 -2.18 -13.48 -7.25
N ASP A 205 -2.38 -14.77 -6.97
CA ASP A 205 -2.58 -15.30 -5.62
C ASP A 205 -1.29 -15.77 -4.94
N ALA A 206 -0.11 -15.41 -5.47
CA ALA A 206 1.14 -15.66 -4.77
C ALA A 206 1.10 -14.99 -3.40
N ARG A 207 1.56 -15.71 -2.36
CA ARG A 207 1.66 -15.20 -1.00
C ARG A 207 3.10 -14.84 -0.67
N ASN A 208 3.30 -13.66 -0.09
CA ASN A 208 4.60 -13.25 0.44
C ASN A 208 4.85 -13.94 1.81
N GLY A 209 5.98 -13.59 2.45
CA GLY A 209 6.38 -14.10 3.76
C GLY A 209 5.48 -13.68 4.92
N ARG A 210 4.53 -12.76 4.71
CA ARG A 210 3.47 -12.38 5.68
C ARG A 210 2.13 -13.04 5.37
N GLY A 211 2.11 -13.98 4.42
CA GLY A 211 0.87 -14.58 3.91
C GLY A 211 -0.02 -13.65 3.08
N GLU A 212 0.42 -12.43 2.78
CA GLU A 212 -0.36 -11.46 2.01
C GLU A 212 -0.32 -11.80 0.52
N THR A 213 -1.44 -11.62 -0.17
CA THR A 213 -1.48 -11.57 -1.65
C THR A 213 -1.21 -10.16 -2.14
N ALA A 214 -0.93 -10.00 -3.44
CA ALA A 214 -0.78 -8.68 -4.06
C ALA A 214 -2.01 -7.79 -3.83
N LEU A 215 -3.23 -8.36 -3.88
CA LEU A 215 -4.46 -7.63 -3.58
C LEU A 215 -4.49 -7.13 -2.13
N SER A 216 -4.14 -7.97 -1.16
CA SER A 216 -4.06 -7.59 0.26
C SER A 216 -3.00 -6.49 0.50
N ALA A 217 -1.84 -6.61 -0.16
CA ALA A 217 -0.77 -5.63 -0.08
C ALA A 217 -1.16 -4.27 -0.69
N ALA A 218 -2.00 -4.25 -1.73
CA ALA A 218 -2.54 -3.01 -2.29
C ALA A 218 -3.45 -2.26 -1.31
N CYS A 219 -4.21 -2.97 -0.48
CA CYS A 219 -5.17 -2.40 0.47
C CYS A 219 -4.54 -1.83 1.75
N GLY A 220 -3.29 -2.17 2.08
CA GLY A 220 -2.63 -1.82 3.34
C GLY A 220 -2.18 -0.35 3.51
N PRO A 221 -1.43 0.22 2.56
CA PRO A 221 -0.84 1.56 2.72
C PRO A 221 -1.89 2.67 2.55
N ALA A 222 -1.82 3.67 3.42
CA ALA A 222 -2.63 4.89 3.31
C ALA A 222 -2.10 5.72 2.14
N ARG A 223 -3.00 6.11 1.22
CA ARG A 223 -2.63 6.83 0.01
C ARG A 223 -3.39 8.16 -0.12
N PRO A 224 -2.76 9.18 -0.71
CA PRO A 224 -3.44 10.43 -1.04
C PRO A 224 -4.61 10.17 -2.02
N PRO A 225 -5.61 11.06 -2.07
CA PRO A 225 -6.82 10.87 -2.88
C PRO A 225 -6.52 10.61 -4.37
N GLU A 226 -5.48 11.22 -4.92
CA GLU A 226 -5.07 11.03 -6.32
C GLU A 226 -4.63 9.58 -6.61
N GLU A 227 -3.91 8.97 -5.67
CA GLU A 227 -3.43 7.60 -5.79
C GLU A 227 -4.50 6.56 -5.42
N GLN A 228 -5.55 6.94 -4.69
CA GLN A 228 -6.67 6.04 -4.41
C GLN A 228 -7.34 5.59 -5.71
N ALA A 229 -7.45 6.47 -6.72
CA ALA A 229 -7.98 6.09 -8.03
C ALA A 229 -7.08 5.06 -8.74
N ARG A 230 -5.75 5.20 -8.65
CA ARG A 230 -4.79 4.21 -9.18
C ARG A 230 -4.91 2.87 -8.44
N CYS A 231 -4.96 2.90 -7.12
CA CYS A 231 -5.16 1.71 -6.29
C CYS A 231 -6.47 0.99 -6.64
N LEU A 232 -7.57 1.72 -6.83
CA LEU A 232 -8.84 1.14 -7.27
C LEU A 232 -8.74 0.45 -8.63
N ARG A 233 -8.05 1.06 -9.61
CA ARG A 233 -7.81 0.44 -10.92
C ARG A 233 -6.92 -0.80 -10.81
N LEU A 234 -5.89 -0.76 -9.97
CA LEU A 234 -5.01 -1.89 -9.70
C LEU A 234 -5.79 -3.05 -9.07
N CYS A 235 -6.56 -2.81 -8.01
CA CYS A 235 -7.38 -3.82 -7.36
C CYS A 235 -8.45 -4.39 -8.30
N ALA A 236 -9.08 -3.54 -9.13
CA ALA A 236 -10.02 -3.99 -10.16
C ALA A 236 -9.34 -4.91 -11.18
N LEU A 237 -8.09 -4.62 -11.56
CA LEU A 237 -7.33 -5.47 -12.45
C LEU A 237 -7.00 -6.81 -11.81
N LEU A 238 -6.49 -6.82 -10.57
CA LEU A 238 -6.14 -8.05 -9.87
C LEU A 238 -7.36 -8.96 -9.72
N LEU A 239 -8.52 -8.40 -9.33
CA LEU A 239 -9.76 -9.18 -9.22
C LEU A 239 -10.24 -9.71 -10.56
N ARG A 240 -10.13 -8.94 -11.65
CA ARG A 240 -10.42 -9.42 -13.02
C ARG A 240 -9.46 -10.52 -13.47
N ALA A 241 -8.21 -10.46 -13.01
CA ALA A 241 -7.19 -11.48 -13.24
C ALA A 241 -7.35 -12.73 -12.34
N GLY A 242 -8.41 -12.78 -11.51
CA GLY A 242 -8.74 -13.94 -10.69
C GLY A 242 -8.23 -13.90 -9.25
N ALA A 243 -7.77 -12.74 -8.75
CA ALA A 243 -7.35 -12.62 -7.35
C ALA A 243 -8.46 -13.03 -6.37
N ALA A 244 -8.10 -13.83 -5.37
CA ALA A 244 -9.03 -14.15 -4.28
C ALA A 244 -9.30 -12.92 -3.40
N ALA A 245 -10.53 -12.42 -3.42
CA ALA A 245 -10.96 -11.26 -2.63
C ALA A 245 -10.92 -11.51 -1.10
N ASP A 246 -10.95 -12.78 -0.69
CA ASP A 246 -10.94 -13.24 0.71
C ASP A 246 -9.60 -13.81 1.17
N ALA A 247 -8.52 -13.56 0.43
CA ALA A 247 -7.21 -14.06 0.81
C ALA A 247 -6.75 -13.50 2.16
N ARG A 248 -6.67 -14.35 3.18
CA ARG A 248 -6.23 -13.97 4.52
C ARG A 248 -4.70 -14.01 4.62
N ASP A 249 -4.16 -13.00 5.31
CA ASP A 249 -2.76 -12.95 5.72
C ASP A 249 -2.52 -13.72 7.04
N GLU A 250 -1.30 -13.66 7.58
CA GLU A 250 -0.94 -14.33 8.85
C GLU A 250 -1.75 -13.85 10.06
N ASP A 251 -2.24 -12.60 10.05
CA ASP A 251 -3.11 -12.04 11.09
C ASP A 251 -4.60 -12.36 10.86
N GLU A 252 -4.88 -13.29 9.93
CA GLU A 252 -6.21 -13.59 9.39
C GLU A 252 -6.96 -12.40 8.77
N ARG A 253 -6.24 -11.32 8.42
CA ARG A 253 -6.86 -10.13 7.83
C ARG A 253 -7.09 -10.34 6.34
N SER A 254 -8.34 -10.20 5.93
CA SER A 254 -8.70 -10.12 4.51
C SER A 254 -8.38 -8.74 3.92
N PRO A 255 -8.30 -8.59 2.58
CA PRO A 255 -8.16 -7.30 1.90
C PRO A 255 -9.24 -6.30 2.34
N LEU A 256 -10.44 -6.80 2.67
CA LEU A 256 -11.55 -6.00 3.18
C LEU A 256 -11.24 -5.39 4.55
N HIS A 257 -10.60 -6.12 5.47
CA HIS A 257 -10.17 -5.56 6.76
C HIS A 257 -9.24 -4.37 6.59
N LYS A 258 -8.26 -4.49 5.67
CA LYS A 258 -7.30 -3.41 5.38
C LYS A 258 -7.99 -2.20 4.73
N ALA A 259 -8.88 -2.43 3.76
CA ALA A 259 -9.66 -1.38 3.13
C ALA A 259 -10.58 -0.64 4.13
N CYS A 260 -11.23 -1.39 5.03
CA CYS A 260 -12.10 -0.85 6.06
C CYS A 260 -11.32 -0.06 7.12
N GLY A 261 -10.17 -0.55 7.57
CA GLY A 261 -9.26 0.15 8.50
C GLY A 261 -8.57 1.38 7.92
N ARG A 262 -8.88 1.77 6.69
CA ARG A 262 -8.46 3.03 6.05
C ARG A 262 -9.64 3.88 5.56
N ALA A 263 -10.87 3.45 5.82
CA ALA A 263 -12.11 4.06 5.34
C ALA A 263 -12.18 4.26 3.80
N HIS A 264 -11.51 3.41 3.00
CA HIS A 264 -11.57 3.47 1.53
C HIS A 264 -12.88 2.85 0.99
N HIS A 265 -13.97 3.62 1.02
CA HIS A 265 -15.31 3.17 0.62
C HIS A 265 -15.38 2.55 -0.79
N GLY A 266 -14.70 3.14 -1.77
CA GLY A 266 -14.68 2.63 -3.16
C GLY A 266 -14.04 1.24 -3.25
N LEU A 267 -12.99 1.00 -2.45
CA LEU A 267 -12.26 -0.26 -2.45
C LEU A 267 -13.04 -1.33 -1.70
N ALA A 268 -13.63 -1.00 -0.56
CA ALA A 268 -14.53 -1.89 0.17
C ALA A 268 -15.72 -2.33 -0.70
N ARG A 269 -16.38 -1.39 -1.40
CA ARG A 269 -17.49 -1.71 -2.31
C ARG A 269 -17.05 -2.63 -3.46
N LEU A 270 -15.86 -2.41 -4.00
CA LEU A 270 -15.30 -3.22 -5.07
C LEU A 270 -15.01 -4.65 -4.58
N LEU A 271 -14.38 -4.82 -3.41
CA LEU A 271 -14.12 -6.13 -2.83
C LEU A 271 -15.42 -6.90 -2.52
N LEU A 272 -16.40 -6.22 -1.93
CA LEU A 272 -17.70 -6.83 -1.60
C LEU A 272 -18.47 -7.30 -2.84
N ARG A 273 -18.40 -6.54 -3.94
CA ARG A 273 -18.98 -6.95 -5.24
C ARG A 273 -18.31 -8.18 -5.83
N HIS A 274 -17.03 -8.40 -5.53
CA HIS A 274 -16.30 -9.59 -5.93
C HIS A 274 -16.37 -10.73 -4.90
N GLY A 275 -17.33 -10.65 -3.97
CA GLY A 275 -17.68 -11.76 -3.07
C GLY A 275 -16.93 -11.77 -1.74
N ALA A 276 -16.23 -10.70 -1.37
CA ALA A 276 -15.52 -10.67 -0.09
C ALA A 276 -16.47 -10.85 1.11
N ASP A 277 -16.07 -11.67 2.09
CA ASP A 277 -16.84 -11.93 3.29
C ASP A 277 -16.79 -10.73 4.26
N ALA A 278 -17.94 -10.09 4.42
CA ALA A 278 -18.11 -8.95 5.32
C ALA A 278 -18.12 -9.34 6.81
N GLY A 279 -18.25 -10.63 7.14
CA GLY A 279 -18.41 -11.12 8.52
C GLY A 279 -17.21 -11.86 9.11
N ALA A 280 -16.20 -12.17 8.32
CA ALA A 280 -15.01 -12.89 8.78
C ALA A 280 -14.25 -12.08 9.85
N PRO A 281 -13.96 -12.62 11.04
CA PRO A 281 -13.09 -11.96 12.01
C PRO A 281 -11.60 -12.08 11.64
N ASP A 282 -10.80 -11.10 12.04
CA ASP A 282 -9.34 -11.21 12.10
C ASP A 282 -8.87 -12.01 13.33
N TYR A 283 -7.56 -12.23 13.48
CA TYR A 283 -6.97 -12.93 14.63
C TYR A 283 -7.33 -12.27 15.98
N GLY A 284 -7.56 -10.94 15.98
CA GLY A 284 -8.00 -10.18 17.15
C GLY A 284 -9.51 -10.26 17.42
N GLY A 285 -10.25 -11.07 16.67
CA GLY A 285 -11.70 -11.19 16.76
C GLY A 285 -12.47 -9.99 16.22
N ALA A 286 -11.81 -9.06 15.53
CA ALA A 286 -12.45 -7.88 14.98
C ALA A 286 -12.94 -8.13 13.56
N SER A 287 -14.20 -7.81 13.31
CA SER A 287 -14.77 -7.83 11.96
C SER A 287 -14.31 -6.61 11.14
N PRO A 288 -14.48 -6.63 9.79
CA PRO A 288 -14.21 -5.48 8.94
C PRO A 288 -15.03 -4.25 9.38
N LEU A 289 -16.25 -4.47 9.87
CA LEU A 289 -17.10 -3.42 10.43
C LEU A 289 -16.49 -2.81 11.70
N ALA A 290 -15.98 -3.64 12.62
CA ALA A 290 -15.30 -3.12 13.82
C ALA A 290 -14.07 -2.26 13.46
N ARG A 291 -13.29 -2.66 12.44
CA ARG A 291 -12.17 -1.87 11.94
C ARG A 291 -12.62 -0.55 11.32
N ALA A 292 -13.69 -0.57 10.50
CA ALA A 292 -14.27 0.63 9.92
C ALA A 292 -14.69 1.65 10.99
N LEU A 293 -15.31 1.18 12.08
CA LEU A 293 -15.74 2.03 13.21
C LEU A 293 -14.56 2.62 13.98
N GLN A 294 -13.50 1.85 14.20
CA GLN A 294 -12.28 2.37 14.83
C GLN A 294 -11.66 3.50 14.00
N THR A 295 -11.60 3.36 12.68
CA THR A 295 -11.14 4.46 11.81
C THR A 295 -12.10 5.64 11.74
N ALA A 296 -13.41 5.40 11.84
CA ALA A 296 -14.41 6.46 11.80
C ALA A 296 -14.20 7.50 12.91
N ALA A 297 -13.71 7.05 14.08
CA ALA A 297 -13.34 7.91 15.20
C ALA A 297 -12.13 8.81 14.90
N CYS A 298 -11.17 8.32 14.11
CA CYS A 298 -9.90 9.02 13.86
C CYS A 298 -9.92 9.89 12.59
N ALA A 299 -10.77 9.58 11.61
CA ALA A 299 -10.79 10.24 10.30
C ALA A 299 -12.23 10.43 9.77
N PRO A 300 -12.98 11.44 10.24
CA PRO A 300 -14.36 11.67 9.81
C PRO A 300 -14.48 12.15 8.35
N GLU A 301 -13.42 12.76 7.79
CA GLU A 301 -13.38 13.30 6.42
C GLU A 301 -13.47 12.21 5.33
N ALA A 302 -13.12 10.96 5.66
CA ALA A 302 -13.12 9.84 4.72
C ALA A 302 -14.52 9.26 4.42
N ALA A 303 -15.58 9.91 4.88
CA ALA A 303 -16.98 9.44 4.78
C ALA A 303 -17.17 7.97 5.22
N PRO A 304 -16.74 7.60 6.45
CA PRO A 304 -16.77 6.22 6.96
C PRO A 304 -18.17 5.59 6.93
N GLN A 305 -19.24 6.39 6.99
CA GLN A 305 -20.62 5.94 6.88
C GLN A 305 -20.89 5.13 5.61
N ARG A 306 -20.25 5.47 4.48
CA ARG A 306 -20.41 4.75 3.21
C ARG A 306 -19.81 3.35 3.28
N THR A 307 -18.68 3.20 3.96
CA THR A 307 -18.02 1.91 4.18
C THR A 307 -18.87 1.03 5.10
N VAL A 308 -19.38 1.58 6.20
CA VAL A 308 -20.26 0.87 7.14
C VAL A 308 -21.57 0.46 6.46
N GLN A 309 -22.17 1.36 5.67
CA GLN A 309 -23.37 1.09 4.88
C GLN A 309 -23.14 -0.08 3.90
N ALA A 310 -22.03 -0.06 3.16
CA ALA A 310 -21.70 -1.13 2.23
C ALA A 310 -21.55 -2.48 2.96
N LEU A 311 -20.83 -2.53 4.08
CA LEU A 311 -20.65 -3.74 4.87
C LEU A 311 -21.98 -4.32 5.35
N LEU A 312 -22.86 -3.49 5.90
CA LEU A 312 -24.18 -3.93 6.38
C LEU A 312 -25.08 -4.42 5.24
N ASN A 313 -24.99 -3.82 4.05
CA ASN A 313 -25.75 -4.25 2.87
C ASN A 313 -25.26 -5.58 2.28
N HIS A 314 -24.00 -5.93 2.50
CA HIS A 314 -23.44 -7.23 2.14
C HIS A 314 -23.52 -8.27 3.29
N GLY A 315 -24.26 -7.96 4.35
CA GLY A 315 -24.58 -8.91 5.42
C GLY A 315 -23.53 -9.03 6.52
N SER A 316 -22.72 -7.99 6.76
CA SER A 316 -21.88 -7.90 7.95
C SER A 316 -22.74 -8.07 9.22
N PRO A 317 -22.28 -8.84 10.22
CA PRO A 317 -22.93 -8.87 11.52
C PRO A 317 -22.90 -7.46 12.14
N THR A 318 -24.02 -7.09 12.77
CA THR A 318 -24.15 -5.86 13.53
C THR A 318 -23.36 -5.96 14.84
N VAL A 319 -22.99 -4.83 15.43
CA VAL A 319 -22.36 -4.79 16.76
C VAL A 319 -23.32 -5.37 17.79
N TRP A 320 -22.81 -6.03 18.81
CA TRP A 320 -23.64 -6.49 19.93
C TRP A 320 -24.37 -5.32 20.58
N PRO A 321 -25.69 -5.42 20.86
CA PRO A 321 -26.49 -4.31 21.41
C PRO A 321 -25.88 -3.69 22.68
N ASP A 322 -25.34 -4.50 23.58
CA ASP A 322 -24.74 -4.04 24.84
C ASP A 322 -23.39 -3.34 24.64
N ALA A 323 -22.73 -3.55 23.50
CA ALA A 323 -21.50 -2.86 23.12
C ALA A 323 -21.76 -1.55 22.36
N PHE A 324 -23.00 -1.25 22.00
CA PHE A 324 -23.38 -0.03 21.30
C PHE A 324 -22.97 1.27 22.02
N PRO A 325 -23.04 1.38 23.36
CA PRO A 325 -22.58 2.58 24.07
C PRO A 325 -21.10 2.90 23.81
N LYS A 326 -20.25 1.87 23.61
CA LYS A 326 -18.83 2.07 23.25
C LYS A 326 -18.68 2.63 21.84
N VAL A 327 -19.53 2.17 20.91
CA VAL A 327 -19.57 2.69 19.54
C VAL A 327 -20.08 4.13 19.52
N LEU A 328 -21.09 4.44 20.33
CA LEU A 328 -21.62 5.80 20.47
C LEU A 328 -20.53 6.76 20.96
N LYS A 329 -19.76 6.36 21.98
CA LYS A 329 -18.63 7.14 22.49
C LYS A 329 -17.53 7.37 21.44
N THR A 330 -17.18 6.34 20.67
CA THR A 330 -16.08 6.41 19.69
C THR A 330 -16.48 7.14 18.40
N CYS A 331 -17.72 6.93 17.92
CA CYS A 331 -18.21 7.51 16.67
C CYS A 331 -19.08 8.75 16.88
N ALA A 332 -19.06 9.38 18.06
CA ALA A 332 -19.89 10.54 18.39
C ALA A 332 -19.76 11.67 17.36
N ALA A 333 -18.53 11.91 16.88
CA ALA A 333 -18.21 12.93 15.89
C ALA A 333 -18.73 12.62 14.47
N ALA A 334 -19.25 11.41 14.23
CA ALA A 334 -19.74 10.94 12.94
C ALA A 334 -21.21 10.43 13.06
N PRO A 335 -22.19 11.34 13.21
CA PRO A 335 -23.61 10.96 13.42
C PRO A 335 -24.18 10.10 12.30
N ALA A 336 -23.74 10.29 11.05
CA ALA A 336 -24.16 9.46 9.92
C ALA A 336 -23.76 7.98 10.06
N VAL A 337 -22.65 7.67 10.75
CA VAL A 337 -22.26 6.28 11.05
C VAL A 337 -23.22 5.69 12.08
N ILE A 338 -23.55 6.47 13.12
CA ILE A 338 -24.50 6.07 14.17
C ILE A 338 -25.88 5.86 13.54
N GLU A 339 -26.30 6.71 12.61
CA GLU A 339 -27.56 6.59 11.87
C GLU A 339 -27.65 5.25 11.13
N VAL A 340 -26.66 4.96 10.28
CA VAL A 340 -26.59 3.73 9.50
C VAL A 340 -26.62 2.50 10.40
N LEU A 341 -25.86 2.51 11.50
CA LEU A 341 -25.84 1.41 12.48
C LEU A 341 -27.17 1.28 13.21
N PHE A 342 -27.69 2.35 13.79
CA PHE A 342 -28.90 2.34 14.60
C PHE A 342 -30.12 1.95 13.78
N ASN A 343 -30.15 2.34 12.51
CA ASN A 343 -31.16 1.91 11.55
C ASN A 343 -31.01 0.42 11.21
N SER A 344 -29.87 -0.22 11.36
CA SER A 344 -29.77 -1.66 11.11
C SER A 344 -30.48 -2.55 12.16
N TYR A 345 -30.74 -2.03 13.37
CA TYR A 345 -31.37 -2.78 14.46
C TYR A 345 -32.90 -2.73 14.39
N ALA A 346 -33.56 -3.87 14.58
CA ALA A 346 -35.01 -3.92 14.75
C ALA A 346 -35.44 -3.29 16.08
N GLN A 347 -34.70 -3.56 17.15
CA GLN A 347 -34.92 -2.98 18.47
C GLN A 347 -33.58 -2.75 19.17
N LEU A 348 -33.36 -1.53 19.64
CA LEU A 348 -32.24 -1.15 20.49
C LEU A 348 -32.79 -0.29 21.62
N ARG A 349 -32.52 -0.67 22.87
CA ARG A 349 -33.00 0.09 24.04
C ARG A 349 -32.09 1.28 24.27
N VAL A 350 -32.59 2.49 23.95
CA VAL A 350 -31.88 3.73 24.23
C VAL A 350 -32.00 4.05 25.72
N SER A 351 -30.90 4.39 26.37
CA SER A 351 -30.88 4.83 27.76
C SER A 351 -30.53 6.32 27.85
N GLU A 352 -31.10 7.02 28.81
CA GLU A 352 -30.78 8.43 29.09
C GLU A 352 -29.31 8.61 29.51
N SER A 353 -28.68 7.58 30.09
CA SER A 353 -27.25 7.59 30.48
C SER A 353 -26.30 7.72 29.28
N TRP A 354 -26.78 7.50 28.05
CA TRP A 354 -25.96 7.66 26.85
C TRP A 354 -25.63 9.12 26.55
N LYS A 355 -26.38 10.08 27.12
CA LYS A 355 -26.08 11.51 27.01
C LYS A 355 -24.71 11.85 27.62
N GLU A 356 -24.36 11.21 28.73
CA GLU A 356 -23.10 11.43 29.45
C GLU A 356 -21.88 10.89 28.68
N LEU A 357 -22.10 10.00 27.70
CA LEU A 357 -21.03 9.40 26.89
C LEU A 357 -20.61 10.26 25.69
N ILE A 358 -21.41 11.28 25.35
CA ILE A 358 -21.21 12.12 24.18
C ILE A 358 -20.56 13.44 24.63
N PRO A 359 -19.43 13.85 24.02
CA PRO A 359 -18.83 15.16 24.28
C PRO A 359 -19.84 16.31 24.03
N GLU A 360 -19.91 17.28 24.94
CA GLU A 360 -20.92 18.35 24.89
C GLU A 360 -20.82 19.21 23.61
N ASP A 361 -19.62 19.42 23.11
CA ASP A 361 -19.32 20.13 21.86
C ASP A 361 -19.95 19.42 20.64
N VAL A 362 -19.86 18.09 20.61
CA VAL A 362 -20.46 17.26 19.56
C VAL A 362 -21.99 17.26 19.67
N LEU A 363 -22.51 17.18 20.90
CA LEU A 363 -23.95 17.22 21.17
C LEU A 363 -24.57 18.55 20.72
N GLN A 364 -23.89 19.67 20.94
CA GLN A 364 -24.31 20.98 20.46
C GLN A 364 -24.27 21.07 18.93
N ARG A 365 -23.17 20.59 18.32
CA ARG A 365 -22.99 20.64 16.86
C ARG A 365 -24.03 19.80 16.09
N HIS A 366 -24.44 18.66 16.65
CA HIS A 366 -25.38 17.72 16.03
C HIS A 366 -26.68 17.56 16.84
N GLN A 367 -27.12 18.65 17.48
CA GLN A 367 -28.32 18.68 18.31
C GLN A 367 -29.59 18.08 17.67
N PRO A 368 -29.94 18.36 16.38
CA PRO A 368 -31.16 17.79 15.79
C PRO A 368 -31.11 16.25 15.69
N PHE A 369 -29.94 15.70 15.35
CA PHE A 369 -29.75 14.25 15.27
C PHE A 369 -29.89 13.59 16.65
N TYR A 370 -29.17 14.09 17.66
CA TYR A 370 -29.21 13.49 18.99
C TYR A 370 -30.56 13.68 19.69
N ARG A 371 -31.28 14.77 19.43
CA ARG A 371 -32.67 14.93 19.90
C ARG A 371 -33.58 13.82 19.33
N SER A 372 -33.43 13.50 18.03
CA SER A 372 -34.19 12.39 17.42
C SER A 372 -33.81 11.03 18.02
N LEU A 373 -32.53 10.80 18.34
CA LEU A 373 -32.05 9.56 18.95
C LEU A 373 -32.68 9.34 20.34
N PHE A 374 -32.69 10.37 21.19
CA PHE A 374 -33.23 10.26 22.55
C PHE A 374 -34.76 10.26 22.59
N ALA A 375 -35.44 10.85 21.60
CA ALA A 375 -36.88 10.73 21.47
C ALA A 375 -37.33 9.26 21.31
N LEU A 376 -36.49 8.41 20.69
CA LEU A 376 -36.75 6.99 20.51
C LEU A 376 -36.59 6.15 21.79
N ALA A 377 -36.10 6.73 22.90
CA ALA A 377 -36.10 6.05 24.20
C ALA A 377 -37.53 5.81 24.72
N HIS A 378 -38.46 6.70 24.36
CA HIS A 378 -39.82 6.74 24.90
C HIS A 378 -40.89 6.34 23.86
N ALA A 379 -40.49 5.94 22.65
CA ALA A 379 -41.38 5.65 21.53
C ALA A 379 -41.07 4.28 20.88
N PRO A 380 -42.09 3.49 20.51
CA PRO A 380 -41.89 2.29 19.69
C PRO A 380 -41.44 2.67 18.27
N ARG A 381 -40.67 1.78 17.64
CA ARG A 381 -40.25 1.97 16.24
C ARG A 381 -41.45 1.92 15.29
N CYS A 382 -41.40 2.72 14.23
CA CYS A 382 -42.48 2.74 13.24
C CYS A 382 -42.59 1.39 12.50
N LEU A 383 -43.80 1.06 12.02
CA LEU A 383 -44.05 -0.15 11.24
C LEU A 383 -43.15 -0.21 9.99
N GLN A 384 -42.92 0.93 9.34
CA GLN A 384 -42.05 1.05 8.18
C GLN A 384 -40.61 0.59 8.49
N HIS A 385 -40.07 0.94 9.66
CA HIS A 385 -38.76 0.51 10.12
C HIS A 385 -38.71 -1.00 10.35
N LEU A 386 -39.73 -1.56 11.00
CA LEU A 386 -39.84 -3.01 11.22
C LEU A 386 -39.94 -3.78 9.89
N CYS A 387 -40.69 -3.26 8.91
CA CYS A 387 -40.75 -3.81 7.56
C CYS A 387 -39.38 -3.81 6.89
N ARG A 388 -38.61 -2.71 7.00
CA ARG A 388 -37.24 -2.64 6.46
C ARG A 388 -36.33 -3.69 7.10
N CYS A 389 -36.35 -3.84 8.42
CA CYS A 389 -35.56 -4.85 9.12
C CYS A 389 -35.97 -6.28 8.68
N ALA A 390 -37.26 -6.54 8.50
CA ALA A 390 -37.75 -7.83 8.01
C ALA A 390 -37.26 -8.12 6.58
N VAL A 391 -37.39 -7.16 5.66
CA VAL A 391 -36.91 -7.29 4.27
C VAL A 391 -35.40 -7.56 4.24
N ARG A 392 -34.62 -6.78 5.00
CA ARG A 392 -33.16 -6.99 5.09
C ARG A 392 -32.80 -8.34 5.68
N LYS A 393 -33.55 -8.82 6.68
CA LYS A 393 -33.37 -10.16 7.25
C LYS A 393 -33.63 -11.25 6.21
N THR A 394 -34.61 -11.07 5.31
CA THR A 394 -34.89 -12.03 4.23
C THR A 394 -33.82 -12.03 3.13
N PHE A 395 -33.28 -10.87 2.77
CA PHE A 395 -32.27 -10.77 1.71
C PHE A 395 -30.84 -11.07 2.19
N GLY A 396 -30.56 -10.90 3.48
CA GLY A 396 -29.28 -11.24 4.10
C GLY A 396 -28.10 -10.57 3.38
N ARG A 397 -27.15 -11.38 2.88
CA ARG A 397 -25.94 -10.90 2.18
C ARG A 397 -26.22 -10.28 0.81
N LYS A 398 -27.40 -10.51 0.24
CA LYS A 398 -27.78 -10.08 -1.11
C LYS A 398 -28.61 -8.80 -1.13
N CYS A 399 -28.72 -8.07 0.00
CA CYS A 399 -29.51 -6.83 0.04
C CYS A 399 -29.05 -5.84 -1.04
N PHE A 400 -27.74 -5.70 -1.25
CA PHE A 400 -27.19 -4.78 -2.25
C PHE A 400 -27.61 -5.14 -3.69
N ASP A 401 -27.71 -6.42 -4.02
CA ASP A 401 -28.03 -6.88 -5.38
C ASP A 401 -29.54 -7.00 -5.63
N LEU A 402 -30.31 -7.38 -4.61
CA LEU A 402 -31.74 -7.66 -4.75
C LEU A 402 -32.62 -6.41 -4.62
N VAL A 403 -32.25 -5.44 -3.77
CA VAL A 403 -33.07 -4.23 -3.56
C VAL A 403 -33.25 -3.40 -4.84
N PRO A 404 -32.22 -3.19 -5.68
CA PRO A 404 -32.38 -2.47 -6.95
C PRO A 404 -33.26 -3.19 -7.98
N LEU A 405 -33.47 -4.50 -7.83
CA LEU A 405 -34.34 -5.29 -8.71
C LEU A 405 -35.82 -5.19 -8.34
N LEU A 406 -36.13 -4.65 -7.15
CA LEU A 406 -37.51 -4.41 -6.74
C LEU A 406 -38.08 -3.23 -7.52
N SER A 407 -39.35 -3.36 -7.95
CA SER A 407 -40.12 -2.28 -8.59
C SER A 407 -40.58 -1.22 -7.58
N LEU A 408 -39.64 -0.71 -6.77
CA LEU A 408 -39.85 0.33 -5.76
C LEU A 408 -39.28 1.67 -6.24
N PRO A 409 -39.87 2.81 -5.85
CA PRO A 409 -39.27 4.13 -6.00
C PRO A 409 -37.86 4.20 -5.40
N LYS A 410 -36.98 5.01 -6.01
CA LYS A 410 -35.58 5.18 -5.56
C LYS A 410 -35.46 5.56 -4.09
N SER A 411 -36.36 6.40 -3.57
CA SER A 411 -36.37 6.78 -2.15
C SER A 411 -36.55 5.57 -1.22
N LEU A 412 -37.45 4.64 -1.55
CA LEU A 412 -37.66 3.42 -0.77
C LEU A 412 -36.50 2.43 -0.94
N GLN A 413 -35.87 2.37 -2.10
CA GLN A 413 -34.65 1.57 -2.29
C GLN A 413 -33.50 2.10 -1.41
N ASN A 414 -33.31 3.41 -1.39
CA ASN A 414 -32.29 4.09 -0.58
C ASN A 414 -32.54 3.88 0.91
N TYR A 415 -33.80 3.97 1.34
CA TYR A 415 -34.23 3.63 2.70
C TYR A 415 -33.87 2.19 3.08
N LEU A 416 -34.17 1.21 2.22
CA LEU A 416 -33.81 -0.21 2.45
C LEU A 416 -32.28 -0.42 2.50
N LEU A 417 -31.51 0.37 1.74
CA LEU A 417 -30.05 0.33 1.65
C LEU A 417 -29.32 1.17 2.72
N LEU A 418 -30.03 1.68 3.73
CA LEU A 418 -29.45 2.46 4.83
C LEU A 418 -28.74 3.73 4.36
N GLU A 419 -29.27 4.44 3.37
CA GLU A 419 -28.71 5.74 3.01
C GLU A 419 -28.98 6.76 4.13
N PRO A 420 -27.96 7.49 4.62
CA PRO A 420 -28.14 8.43 5.72
C PRO A 420 -28.88 9.69 5.25
N GLU A 421 -29.99 9.99 5.90
CA GLU A 421 -30.86 11.15 5.66
C GLU A 421 -30.76 12.17 6.79
N GLY A 422 -30.02 11.86 7.87
CA GLY A 422 -29.89 12.67 9.07
C GLY A 422 -31.03 12.49 10.07
N VAL A 423 -31.90 11.50 9.86
CA VAL A 423 -33.10 11.23 10.66
C VAL A 423 -33.14 9.77 11.09
N LEU A 424 -33.54 9.55 12.34
CA LEU A 424 -33.75 8.22 12.91
C LEU A 424 -35.25 7.91 12.93
N TYR A 425 -35.63 6.72 12.45
CA TYR A 425 -37.02 6.28 12.20
C TYR A 425 -37.59 5.32 13.25
#